data_AF-A0A8T6K452-F1
#
_entry.id   AF-A0A8T6K452-F1
#
_cell.length_a   1.000
_cell.length_b   1.000
_cell.length_c   1.000
_cell.angle_alpha   90.00
_cell.angle_beta   90.00
_cell.angle_gamma   90.00
#
_symmetry.space_group_name_H-M   'P 1'
#
loop_
_entity.id
_entity.type
_entity.pdbx_description
1 polymer ?
#
loop_
_entity_poly.entity_id
_entity_poly.type
_entity_poly.pdbx_seq_one_letter_code
_entity_poly.pdbx_strand_id
1 'polypeptide(L)'
;MNITASHERVRQERMRMSMVRRTLGAALDGAAAADNPVPVYLACSDYLKHALDRLHAQDHRLWERLNPHAGSDDVVFRDKLDKLKFRLAASEQSLAGLVLARDALRARGASEREGFEDEARRFLDVFLNILSASRHSTLAEEEAKFADSDWEYVADNTADAAAEEVRLFDEVEKAAPGFMDSLPPIQ
;
A
#
# COMPACT_ATOMS: atom_id res chain seq x y z
N MET A 1 -6.89 10.84 22.29
CA MET A 1 -6.34 11.04 20.93
C MET A 1 -7.49 11.49 20.05
N ASN A 2 -7.35 12.57 19.26
CA ASN A 2 -8.48 13.11 18.50
C ASN A 2 -8.73 12.24 17.26
N ILE A 3 -9.83 11.48 17.24
CA ILE A 3 -10.21 10.53 16.16
C ILE A 3 -10.11 11.20 14.78
N THR A 4 -10.44 12.49 14.68
CA THR A 4 -10.32 13.30 13.46
C THR A 4 -8.89 13.41 12.92
N ALA A 5 -7.88 13.54 13.79
CA ALA A 5 -6.48 13.62 13.37
C ALA A 5 -5.93 12.26 12.89
N SER A 6 -6.40 11.17 13.49
CA SER A 6 -6.09 9.80 13.08
C SER A 6 -6.63 9.50 11.68
N HIS A 7 -7.90 9.87 11.43
CA HIS A 7 -8.55 9.67 10.13
C HIS A 7 -7.92 10.50 9.01
N GLU A 8 -7.61 11.78 9.26
CA GLU A 8 -6.98 12.63 8.25
C GLU A 8 -5.59 12.11 7.88
N ARG A 9 -4.83 11.59 8.84
CA ARG A 9 -3.52 11.00 8.57
C ARG A 9 -3.61 9.74 7.69
N VAL A 10 -4.51 8.82 8.02
CA VAL A 10 -4.74 7.61 7.20
C VAL A 10 -5.18 8.00 5.79
N ARG A 11 -6.01 9.04 5.65
CA ARG A 11 -6.43 9.57 4.36
C ARG A 11 -5.26 10.14 3.57
N GLN A 12 -4.39 10.91 4.22
CA GLN A 12 -3.19 11.48 3.59
C GLN A 12 -2.20 10.41 3.14
N GLU A 13 -1.93 9.40 3.97
CA GLU A 13 -1.07 8.26 3.63
C GLU A 13 -1.63 7.49 2.43
N ARG A 14 -2.95 7.23 2.39
CA ARG A 14 -3.60 6.60 1.24
C ARG A 14 -3.52 7.45 -0.04
N MET A 15 -3.63 8.77 0.08
CA MET A 15 -3.47 9.70 -1.04
C MET A 15 -2.05 9.62 -1.60
N ARG A 16 -1.03 9.74 -0.74
CA ARG A 16 0.38 9.66 -1.12
C ARG A 16 0.74 8.32 -1.73
N MET A 17 0.27 7.21 -1.15
CA MET A 17 0.43 5.88 -1.75
C MET A 17 -0.16 5.79 -3.16
N SER A 18 -1.33 6.40 -3.40
CA SER A 18 -1.89 6.46 -4.75
C SER A 18 -1.05 7.31 -5.69
N MET A 19 -0.46 8.42 -5.22
CA MET A 19 0.44 9.26 -6.03
C MET A 19 1.71 8.49 -6.39
N VAL A 20 2.40 7.90 -5.41
CA VAL A 20 3.63 7.11 -5.62
C VAL A 20 3.40 5.95 -6.57
N ARG A 21 2.28 5.22 -6.44
CA ARG A 21 1.91 4.14 -7.37
C ARG A 21 1.79 4.64 -8.81
N ARG A 22 1.19 5.81 -9.01
CA ARG A 22 1.03 6.42 -10.35
C ARG A 22 2.36 6.95 -10.89
N THR A 23 3.22 7.49 -10.02
CA THR A 23 4.60 7.86 -10.37
C THR A 23 5.40 6.65 -10.83
N LEU A 24 5.30 5.51 -10.13
CA LEU A 24 5.94 4.27 -10.56
C LEU A 24 5.42 3.81 -11.94
N GLY A 25 4.11 3.78 -12.15
CA GLY A 25 3.52 3.44 -13.45
C GLY A 25 4.02 4.35 -14.57
N ALA A 26 4.01 5.67 -14.35
CA ALA A 26 4.51 6.63 -15.33
C ALA A 26 6.02 6.51 -15.58
N ALA A 27 6.82 6.14 -14.59
CA ALA A 27 8.24 5.87 -14.78
C ALA A 27 8.45 4.64 -15.66
N LEU A 28 7.65 3.58 -15.47
CA LEU A 28 7.67 2.36 -16.30
C LEU A 28 7.23 2.61 -17.74
N ASP A 29 6.42 3.65 -17.96
CA ASP A 29 5.99 4.12 -19.29
C ASP A 29 6.96 5.16 -19.89
N GLY A 30 8.02 5.54 -19.17
CA GLY A 30 9.03 6.49 -19.61
C GLY A 30 8.67 7.98 -19.44
N ALA A 31 7.58 8.31 -18.74
CA ALA A 31 7.08 9.67 -18.59
C ALA A 31 7.63 10.44 -17.36
N ALA A 32 8.02 9.75 -16.28
CA ALA A 32 8.43 10.40 -15.03
C ALA A 32 9.95 10.54 -14.81
N ALA A 33 10.79 9.98 -15.71
CA ALA A 33 12.26 10.09 -15.67
C ALA A 33 12.91 9.50 -16.94
N ALA A 34 12.81 10.21 -18.07
CA ALA A 34 13.16 9.68 -19.39
C ALA A 34 14.62 9.18 -19.54
N ASP A 35 15.59 9.82 -18.87
CA ASP A 35 17.01 9.51 -19.05
C ASP A 35 17.52 8.38 -18.12
N ASN A 36 17.02 8.31 -16.89
CA ASN A 36 17.36 7.26 -15.94
C ASN A 36 16.25 7.07 -14.90
N PRO A 37 15.39 6.05 -15.05
CA PRO A 37 14.27 5.85 -14.14
C PRO A 37 14.63 5.08 -12.87
N VAL A 38 15.87 4.56 -12.74
CA VAL A 38 16.29 3.72 -11.60
C VAL A 38 16.11 4.42 -10.24
N PRO A 39 16.48 5.70 -10.05
CA PRO A 39 16.21 6.40 -8.79
C PRO A 39 14.72 6.45 -8.44
N VAL A 40 13.86 6.68 -9.42
CA VAL A 40 12.40 6.71 -9.23
C VAL A 40 11.88 5.33 -8.85
N TYR A 41 12.35 4.28 -9.54
CA TYR A 41 12.01 2.89 -9.24
C TYR A 41 12.33 2.51 -7.79
N LEU A 42 13.54 2.83 -7.32
CA LEU A 42 13.97 2.51 -5.97
C LEU A 42 13.18 3.31 -4.93
N ALA A 43 13.02 4.63 -5.12
CA ALA A 43 12.28 5.48 -4.19
C ALA A 43 10.81 5.07 -4.08
N CYS A 44 10.14 4.84 -5.21
CA CYS A 44 8.75 4.37 -5.23
C CYS A 44 8.60 3.03 -4.51
N SER A 45 9.48 2.06 -4.77
CA SER A 45 9.41 0.74 -4.16
C SER A 45 9.71 0.75 -2.65
N ASP A 46 10.61 1.62 -2.19
CA ASP A 46 10.87 1.81 -0.75
C ASP A 46 9.64 2.39 -0.04
N TYR A 47 9.03 3.42 -0.62
CA TYR A 47 7.78 3.99 -0.10
C TYR A 47 6.65 2.95 -0.08
N LEU A 48 6.43 2.25 -1.20
CA LEU A 48 5.35 1.27 -1.34
C LEU A 48 5.51 0.12 -0.37
N LYS A 49 6.75 -0.35 -0.13
CA LYS A 49 7.03 -1.34 0.90
C LYS A 49 6.59 -0.86 2.28
N HIS A 50 7.03 0.33 2.69
CA HIS A 50 6.70 0.86 4.02
C HIS A 50 5.19 1.03 4.21
N ALA A 51 4.52 1.64 3.23
CA ALA A 51 3.08 1.88 3.29
C ALA A 51 2.28 0.56 3.29
N LEU A 52 2.68 -0.43 2.48
CA LEU A 52 1.96 -1.69 2.37
C LEU A 52 2.22 -2.65 3.52
N ASP A 53 3.45 -2.75 4.04
CA ASP A 53 3.73 -3.54 5.24
C ASP A 53 2.83 -3.09 6.40
N ARG A 54 2.65 -1.77 6.56
CA ARG A 54 1.74 -1.20 7.56
C ARG A 54 0.30 -1.54 7.27
N LEU A 55 -0.16 -1.36 6.02
CA LEU A 55 -1.54 -1.72 5.64
C LEU A 55 -1.83 -3.21 5.86
N HIS A 56 -0.88 -4.09 5.55
CA HIS A 56 -0.98 -5.53 5.78
C HIS A 56 -1.07 -5.86 7.27
N ALA A 57 -0.25 -5.21 8.11
CA ALA A 57 -0.34 -5.36 9.56
C ALA A 57 -1.71 -4.88 10.10
N GLN A 58 -2.25 -3.79 9.57
CA GLN A 58 -3.60 -3.31 9.91
C GLN A 58 -4.66 -4.34 9.50
N ASP A 59 -4.61 -4.88 8.29
CA ASP A 59 -5.57 -5.88 7.79
C ASP A 59 -5.50 -7.21 8.59
N HIS A 60 -4.31 -7.64 9.03
CA HIS A 60 -4.16 -8.79 9.93
C HIS A 60 -4.82 -8.54 11.29
N ARG A 61 -4.57 -7.37 11.90
CA ARG A 61 -5.21 -6.99 13.18
C ARG A 61 -6.72 -6.87 13.03
N LEU A 62 -7.19 -6.33 11.91
CA LEU A 62 -8.61 -6.22 11.58
C LEU A 62 -9.25 -7.61 11.55
N TRP A 63 -8.63 -8.54 10.80
CA TRP A 63 -9.10 -9.91 10.70
C TRP A 63 -9.10 -10.61 12.07
N GLU A 64 -8.02 -10.46 12.86
CA GLU A 64 -7.89 -11.02 14.21
C GLU A 64 -9.05 -10.57 15.12
N ARG A 65 -9.43 -9.29 15.05
CA ARG A 65 -10.51 -8.72 15.85
C ARG A 65 -11.90 -9.12 15.37
N LEU A 66 -12.12 -9.18 14.05
CA LEU A 66 -13.42 -9.51 13.48
C LEU A 66 -13.75 -11.01 13.52
N ASN A 67 -12.76 -11.88 13.32
CA ASN A 67 -12.96 -13.32 13.17
C ASN A 67 -13.71 -13.99 14.36
N PRO A 68 -13.46 -13.64 15.64
CA PRO A 68 -14.23 -14.17 16.77
C PRO A 68 -15.73 -13.84 16.73
N HIS A 69 -16.14 -12.79 16.01
CA HIS A 69 -17.54 -12.39 15.88
C HIS A 69 -18.27 -13.12 14.75
N ALA A 70 -17.54 -13.80 13.85
CA ALA A 70 -18.11 -14.58 12.77
C ALA A 70 -18.47 -16.00 13.26
N GLY A 71 -19.74 -16.19 13.63
CA GLY A 71 -20.29 -17.52 13.91
C GLY A 71 -20.01 -18.51 12.78
N SER A 72 -19.99 -19.81 13.08
CA SER A 72 -19.84 -20.85 12.03
C SER A 72 -20.95 -20.79 10.98
N ASP A 73 -22.12 -20.30 11.37
CA ASP A 73 -23.33 -20.33 10.57
C ASP A 73 -23.57 -19.01 9.83
N ASP A 74 -22.75 -17.98 10.09
CA ASP A 74 -22.78 -16.68 9.41
C ASP A 74 -21.95 -16.74 8.12
N VAL A 75 -22.52 -17.39 7.10
CA VAL A 75 -21.87 -17.62 5.81
C VAL A 75 -21.45 -16.32 5.13
N VAL A 76 -22.23 -15.24 5.28
CA VAL A 76 -21.95 -13.95 4.65
C VAL A 76 -20.74 -13.28 5.30
N PHE A 77 -20.68 -13.26 6.63
CA PHE A 77 -19.54 -12.67 7.32
C PHE A 77 -18.26 -13.51 7.14
N ARG A 78 -18.37 -14.84 7.16
CA ARG A 78 -17.26 -15.75 6.85
C ARG A 78 -16.67 -15.49 5.47
N ASP A 79 -17.51 -15.38 4.44
CA ASP A 79 -17.06 -15.08 3.07
C ASP A 79 -16.32 -13.73 2.97
N LYS A 80 -16.78 -12.70 3.70
CA LYS A 80 -16.08 -11.40 3.77
C LYS A 80 -14.69 -11.53 4.39
N LEU A 81 -14.55 -12.31 5.47
CA LEU A 81 -13.27 -12.55 6.14
C LEU A 81 -12.31 -13.38 5.29
N ASP A 82 -12.82 -14.39 4.58
CA ASP A 82 -12.02 -15.21 3.66
C ASP A 82 -11.52 -14.38 2.48
N LYS A 83 -12.36 -13.50 1.91
CA LYS A 83 -11.95 -12.54 0.87
C LYS A 83 -10.93 -11.53 1.37
N LEU A 84 -11.05 -11.05 2.62
CA LEU A 84 -10.01 -10.20 3.23
C LEU A 84 -8.67 -10.94 3.28
N LYS A 85 -8.65 -12.16 3.81
CA LYS A 85 -7.44 -12.97 3.94
C LYS A 85 -6.81 -13.31 2.58
N PHE A 86 -7.63 -13.66 1.59
CA PHE A 86 -7.16 -13.94 0.23
C PHE A 86 -6.46 -12.73 -0.40
N ARG A 87 -7.08 -11.54 -0.32
CA ARG A 87 -6.49 -10.31 -0.88
C ARG A 87 -5.21 -9.90 -0.17
N LEU A 88 -5.19 -10.05 1.16
CA LEU A 88 -4.00 -9.79 1.98
C LEU A 88 -2.83 -10.67 1.52
N ALA A 89 -3.05 -11.99 1.43
CA ALA A 89 -2.03 -12.93 0.97
C ALA A 89 -1.53 -12.61 -0.47
N ALA A 90 -2.45 -12.28 -1.38
CA ALA A 90 -2.09 -11.91 -2.75
C ALA A 90 -1.25 -10.62 -2.80
N SER A 91 -1.60 -9.63 -1.97
CA SER A 91 -0.85 -8.37 -1.90
C SER A 91 0.52 -8.55 -1.25
N GLU A 92 0.64 -9.36 -0.20
CA GLU A 92 1.92 -9.68 0.46
C GLU A 92 2.86 -10.39 -0.52
N GLN A 93 2.35 -11.38 -1.24
CA GLN A 93 3.13 -12.11 -2.24
C GLN A 93 3.63 -11.18 -3.35
N SER A 94 2.76 -10.32 -3.87
CA SER A 94 3.11 -9.38 -4.92
C SER A 94 4.11 -8.32 -4.46
N LEU A 95 3.97 -7.82 -3.23
CA LEU A 95 4.93 -6.90 -2.64
C LEU A 95 6.30 -7.56 -2.45
N ALA A 96 6.34 -8.82 -2.01
CA ALA A 96 7.58 -9.57 -1.85
C ALA A 96 8.35 -9.69 -3.18
N GLY A 97 7.65 -9.93 -4.29
CA GLY A 97 8.23 -9.93 -5.63
C GLY A 97 8.89 -8.59 -5.98
N LEU A 98 8.15 -7.49 -5.83
CA LEU A 98 8.67 -6.13 -6.06
C LEU A 98 9.91 -5.83 -5.21
N VAL A 99 9.89 -6.21 -3.93
CA VAL A 99 11.00 -5.99 -2.99
C VAL A 99 12.25 -6.77 -3.39
N LEU A 100 12.10 -8.04 -3.79
CA LEU A 100 13.23 -8.83 -4.28
C LEU A 100 13.84 -8.22 -5.53
N ALA A 101 13.02 -7.77 -6.48
CA ALA A 101 13.49 -7.15 -7.70
C ALA A 101 14.14 -5.79 -7.43
N ARG A 102 13.60 -4.99 -6.49
CA ARG A 102 14.20 -3.74 -6.02
C ARG A 102 15.60 -3.98 -5.44
N ASP A 103 15.74 -4.99 -4.59
CA ASP A 103 17.02 -5.28 -3.92
C ASP A 103 18.06 -5.81 -4.92
N ALA A 104 17.63 -6.61 -5.90
CA ALA A 104 18.45 -6.98 -7.04
C ALA A 104 18.93 -5.76 -7.85
N LEU A 105 18.01 -4.86 -8.22
CA LEU A 105 18.31 -3.61 -8.93
C LEU A 105 19.28 -2.73 -8.14
N ARG A 106 19.08 -2.58 -6.83
CA ARG A 106 19.99 -1.81 -5.97
C ARG A 106 21.39 -2.41 -5.91
N ALA A 107 21.49 -3.74 -5.85
CA ALA A 107 22.77 -4.44 -5.70
C ALA A 107 23.57 -4.56 -7.01
N ARG A 108 22.88 -4.77 -8.14
CA ARG A 108 23.51 -5.10 -9.43
C ARG A 108 23.32 -4.02 -10.49
N GLY A 109 22.53 -2.99 -10.21
CA GLY A 109 22.35 -1.84 -11.09
C GLY A 109 21.64 -2.18 -12.39
N ALA A 110 22.03 -1.53 -13.48
CA ALA A 110 21.30 -1.53 -14.75
C ALA A 110 21.04 -2.92 -15.36
N SER A 111 21.83 -3.94 -15.03
CA SER A 111 21.61 -5.31 -15.53
C SER A 111 20.30 -5.93 -15.03
N GLU A 112 19.75 -5.44 -13.92
CA GLU A 112 18.49 -5.93 -13.33
C GLU A 112 17.30 -5.05 -13.67
N ARG A 113 17.50 -4.02 -14.50
CA ARG A 113 16.45 -3.06 -14.83
C ARG A 113 15.22 -3.75 -15.42
N GLU A 114 15.40 -4.59 -16.43
CA GLU A 114 14.30 -5.31 -17.09
C GLU A 114 13.53 -6.20 -16.10
N GLY A 115 14.26 -6.97 -15.28
CA GLY A 115 13.66 -7.81 -14.25
C GLY A 115 12.88 -7.03 -13.20
N PHE A 116 13.35 -5.84 -12.82
CA PHE A 116 12.60 -4.92 -11.97
C PHE A 116 11.32 -4.42 -12.65
N GLU A 117 11.42 -3.95 -13.89
CA GLU A 117 10.28 -3.37 -14.60
C GLU A 117 9.16 -4.39 -14.80
N ASP A 118 9.50 -5.64 -15.14
CA ASP A 118 8.55 -6.74 -15.25
C ASP A 118 7.81 -7.01 -13.94
N GLU A 119 8.54 -7.09 -12.83
CA GLU A 119 7.95 -7.37 -11.53
C GLU A 119 7.13 -6.19 -11.00
N ALA A 120 7.57 -4.95 -11.27
CA ALA A 120 6.82 -3.76 -10.94
C ALA A 120 5.50 -3.67 -11.72
N ARG A 121 5.47 -4.06 -12.99
CA ARG A 121 4.22 -4.14 -13.78
C ARG A 121 3.27 -5.20 -13.20
N ARG A 122 3.77 -6.41 -12.90
CA ARG A 122 2.97 -7.46 -12.23
C ARG A 122 2.40 -6.98 -10.90
N PHE A 123 3.20 -6.26 -10.12
CA PHE A 123 2.75 -5.67 -8.87
C PHE A 123 1.61 -4.66 -9.06
N LEU A 124 1.76 -3.73 -10.02
CA LEU A 124 0.72 -2.74 -10.31
C LEU A 124 -0.57 -3.39 -10.79
N ASP A 125 -0.49 -4.46 -11.58
CA ASP A 125 -1.65 -5.23 -12.04
C ASP A 125 -2.39 -5.91 -10.89
N VAL A 126 -1.67 -6.55 -9.96
CA VAL A 126 -2.26 -7.16 -8.76
C VAL A 126 -2.93 -6.09 -7.90
N PHE A 127 -2.26 -4.96 -7.69
CA PHE A 127 -2.80 -3.86 -6.89
C PHE A 127 -4.10 -3.30 -7.49
N LEU A 128 -4.11 -3.07 -8.81
CA LEU A 128 -5.28 -2.56 -9.52
C LEU A 128 -6.44 -3.56 -9.53
N ASN A 129 -6.17 -4.84 -9.78
CA ASN A 129 -7.24 -5.82 -9.99
C ASN A 129 -7.79 -6.40 -8.69
N ILE A 130 -6.96 -6.58 -7.66
CA ILE A 130 -7.33 -7.32 -6.44
C ILE A 130 -7.65 -6.37 -5.28
N LEU A 131 -6.91 -5.27 -5.15
CA LEU A 131 -7.07 -4.37 -3.99
C LEU A 131 -8.06 -3.23 -4.23
N SER A 132 -8.24 -2.79 -5.47
CA SER A 132 -9.19 -1.70 -5.78
C SER A 132 -10.66 -2.17 -5.79
N ALA A 133 -10.93 -3.39 -6.26
CA ALA A 133 -12.27 -3.89 -6.56
C ALA A 133 -13.13 -4.24 -5.32
N SER A 134 -12.60 -4.15 -4.10
CA SER A 134 -13.31 -4.61 -2.89
C SER A 134 -12.99 -3.78 -1.64
N ARG A 135 -12.59 -2.51 -1.79
CA ARG A 135 -12.36 -1.62 -0.64
C ARG A 135 -13.59 -1.61 0.27
N HIS A 136 -13.36 -1.82 1.58
CA HIS A 136 -14.36 -1.71 2.66
C HIS A 136 -15.42 -2.83 2.75
N SER A 137 -15.11 -4.06 2.35
CA SER A 137 -16.04 -5.19 2.47
C SER A 137 -16.50 -5.51 3.91
N THR A 138 -15.73 -5.07 4.92
CA THR A 138 -15.94 -5.36 6.35
C THR A 138 -16.38 -4.15 7.18
N LEU A 139 -16.53 -2.96 6.58
CA LEU A 139 -16.72 -1.71 7.33
C LEU A 139 -17.98 -1.72 8.23
N ALA A 140 -19.08 -2.30 7.74
CA ALA A 140 -20.31 -2.42 8.51
C ALA A 140 -20.13 -3.33 9.74
N GLU A 141 -19.33 -4.39 9.60
CA GLU A 141 -18.99 -5.29 10.70
C GLU A 141 -18.05 -4.62 11.71
N GLU A 142 -17.10 -3.82 11.24
CA GLU A 142 -16.20 -3.02 12.08
C GLU A 142 -17.01 -2.03 12.94
N GLU A 143 -17.86 -1.21 12.32
CA GLU A 143 -18.71 -0.23 13.02
C GLU A 143 -19.66 -0.87 14.04
N ALA A 144 -20.14 -2.08 13.76
CA ALA A 144 -21.07 -2.78 14.63
C ALA A 144 -20.41 -3.52 15.80
N LYS A 145 -19.11 -3.83 15.73
CA LYS A 145 -18.44 -4.73 16.69
C LYS A 145 -17.27 -4.10 17.43
N PHE A 146 -16.59 -3.12 16.85
CA PHE A 146 -15.39 -2.53 17.44
C PHE A 146 -15.74 -1.50 18.52
N ALA A 147 -15.00 -1.57 19.63
CA ALA A 147 -14.90 -0.45 20.55
C ALA A 147 -13.80 0.52 20.08
N ASP A 148 -13.76 1.73 20.64
CA ASP A 148 -12.71 2.73 20.34
C ASP A 148 -11.29 2.17 20.52
N SER A 149 -11.08 1.29 21.50
CA SER A 149 -9.79 0.63 21.72
C SER A 149 -9.38 -0.34 20.60
N ASP A 150 -10.35 -0.95 19.90
CA ASP A 150 -10.06 -1.81 18.75
C ASP A 150 -9.61 -0.96 17.56
N TRP A 151 -10.21 0.22 17.37
CA TRP A 151 -9.76 1.19 16.35
C TRP A 151 -8.35 1.69 16.61
N GLU A 152 -8.02 1.99 17.87
CA GLU A 152 -6.64 2.38 18.25
C GLU A 152 -5.64 1.24 18.02
N TYR A 153 -6.01 0.00 18.38
CA TYR A 153 -5.19 -1.19 18.15
C TYR A 153 -4.94 -1.44 16.66
N VAL A 154 -5.99 -1.36 15.83
CA VAL A 154 -5.88 -1.61 14.39
C VAL A 154 -5.05 -0.52 13.72
N ALA A 155 -5.32 0.75 14.00
CA ALA A 155 -4.67 1.87 13.29
C ALA A 155 -3.16 1.91 13.49
N ASP A 156 -2.65 1.54 14.67
CA ASP A 156 -1.22 1.47 15.01
C ASP A 156 -0.47 2.74 14.59
N ASN A 157 -1.03 3.86 15.04
CA ASN A 157 -0.66 5.16 14.55
C ASN A 157 0.53 5.76 15.31
N THR A 158 1.72 5.20 15.13
CA THR A 158 2.95 5.69 15.78
C THR A 158 3.54 6.93 15.08
N ALA A 159 4.23 7.78 15.85
CA ALA A 159 4.90 8.97 15.33
C ALA A 159 6.08 8.60 14.40
N ASP A 160 6.84 7.57 14.76
CA ASP A 160 7.99 7.10 13.98
C ASP A 160 7.57 6.61 12.59
N ALA A 161 6.47 5.85 12.51
CA ALA A 161 5.96 5.38 11.23
C ALA A 161 5.47 6.52 10.32
N ALA A 162 4.92 7.58 10.93
CA ALA A 162 4.51 8.77 10.20
C ALA A 162 5.71 9.60 9.70
N ALA A 163 6.74 9.75 10.53
CA ALA A 163 7.97 10.43 10.14
C ALA A 163 8.68 9.69 8.99
N GLU A 164 8.73 8.36 9.06
CA GLU A 164 9.33 7.55 8.01
C GLU A 164 8.52 7.59 6.70
N GLU A 165 7.19 7.59 6.78
CA GLU A 165 6.32 7.73 5.60
C GLU A 165 6.57 9.07 4.88
N VAL A 166 6.64 10.18 5.63
CA VAL A 166 6.94 11.50 5.08
C VAL A 166 8.33 11.53 4.45
N ARG A 167 9.34 11.02 5.16
CA ARG A 167 10.71 10.96 4.66
C ARG A 167 10.79 10.19 3.33
N LEU A 168 10.14 9.03 3.25
CA LEU A 168 10.10 8.23 2.04
C LEU A 168 9.34 8.94 0.90
N PHE A 169 8.25 9.63 1.21
CA PHE A 169 7.50 10.41 0.23
C PHE A 169 8.37 11.52 -0.39
N ASP A 170 9.11 12.25 0.44
CA ASP A 170 10.05 13.29 0.01
C ASP A 170 11.16 12.71 -0.90
N GLU A 171 11.61 11.47 -0.66
CA GLU A 171 12.57 10.81 -1.56
C GLU A 171 11.97 10.50 -2.94
N VAL A 172 10.68 10.16 -3.02
CA VAL A 172 10.00 10.01 -4.31
C VAL A 172 9.91 11.36 -5.03
N GLU A 173 9.58 12.45 -4.31
CA GLU A 173 9.55 13.81 -4.90
C GLU A 173 10.92 14.23 -5.44
N LYS A 174 12.01 13.94 -4.70
CA LYS A 174 13.37 14.22 -5.17
C LYS A 174 13.74 13.39 -6.39
N ALA A 175 13.28 12.14 -6.45
CA ALA A 175 13.57 11.24 -7.57
C ALA A 175 12.78 11.60 -8.84
N ALA A 176 11.56 12.13 -8.69
CA ALA A 176 10.70 12.57 -9.80
C ALA A 176 10.19 14.02 -9.58
N PRO A 177 11.08 15.04 -9.66
CA PRO A 177 10.74 16.42 -9.30
C PRO A 177 9.57 16.97 -10.11
N GLY A 178 8.55 17.50 -9.43
CA GLY A 178 7.37 18.13 -10.03
C GLY A 178 6.43 17.17 -10.78
N PHE A 179 6.76 15.88 -10.88
CA PHE A 179 5.92 14.92 -11.59
C PHE A 179 4.62 14.66 -10.82
N MET A 180 4.70 14.50 -9.51
CA MET A 180 3.54 14.23 -8.67
C MET A 180 2.51 15.36 -8.70
N ASP A 181 2.94 16.62 -8.83
CA ASP A 181 2.06 17.78 -9.00
C ASP A 181 1.36 17.82 -10.37
N SER A 182 1.95 17.14 -11.36
CA SER A 182 1.39 17.02 -12.71
C SER A 182 0.40 15.86 -12.87
N LEU A 183 0.26 15.01 -11.85
CA LEU A 183 -0.68 13.92 -11.87
C LEU A 183 -2.12 14.46 -11.88
N PRO A 184 -3.02 13.92 -12.73
CA PRO A 184 -4.43 14.29 -12.67
C PRO A 184 -5.02 14.01 -11.26
N PRO A 185 -6.08 14.72 -10.84
CA PRO A 185 -6.74 14.48 -9.57
C PRO A 185 -7.09 12.99 -9.38
N ILE A 186 -6.96 12.49 -8.15
CA ILE A 186 -7.40 11.15 -7.80
C ILE A 186 -8.93 11.13 -7.94
N GLN A 187 -9.45 10.36 -8.90
CA GLN A 187 -10.89 10.14 -9.10
C GLN A 187 -11.47 9.21 -8.03
#